data_AF-A0A4Y2L7K4-F1
#
_entry.id   AF-A0A4Y2L7K4-F1
#
_cell.length_a   1.000
_cell.length_b   1.000
_cell.length_c   1.000
_cell.angle_alpha   90.00
_cell.angle_beta   90.00
_cell.angle_gamma   90.00
#
_symmetry.space_group_name_H-M   'P 1'
#
loop_
_entity.id
_entity.type
_entity.pdbx_description
1 polymer ?
#
loop_
_entity_poly.entity_id
_entity_poly.type
_entity_poly.pdbx_seq_one_letter_code
_entity_poly.pdbx_strand_id
1 'polypeptide(L)'
;MVWGRICASGKTPLVFVDEGVKISHKVFSRDILEAVVLPWAKKHFGNANWTFQQDSTPAHKAKKAQDWCKAHFSDMISSAE
;
A
#
# COMPACT_ATOMS: atom_id res chain seq x y z
N MET A 1 13.17 9.31 2.71
CA MET A 1 12.82 7.98 2.15
C MET A 1 11.78 8.19 1.04
N VAL A 2 11.71 7.34 0.02
CA VAL A 2 10.66 7.44 -1.02
C VAL A 2 9.87 6.16 -1.06
N TRP A 3 8.55 6.28 -1.20
CA TRP A 3 7.65 5.15 -1.40
C TRP A 3 6.93 5.28 -2.75
N GLY A 4 6.73 4.17 -3.43
CA GLY A 4 6.00 4.14 -4.69
C GLY A 4 5.58 2.74 -5.07
N ARG A 5 4.63 2.66 -6.00
CA ARG A 5 4.16 1.42 -6.59
C ARG A 5 4.09 1.49 -8.10
N ILE A 6 4.26 0.34 -8.71
CA ILE A 6 4.18 0.13 -10.15
C ILE A 6 3.39 -1.14 -10.45
N CYS A 7 2.70 -1.14 -11.57
CA CYS A 7 2.11 -2.31 -12.21
C CYS A 7 2.39 -2.25 -13.72
N ALA A 8 1.96 -3.26 -14.46
CA ALA A 8 2.19 -3.34 -15.90
C ALA A 8 1.65 -2.13 -16.69
N SER A 9 0.60 -1.46 -16.20
CA SER A 9 -0.08 -0.37 -16.91
C SER A 9 0.12 1.02 -16.28
N GLY A 10 0.90 1.15 -15.20
CA GLY A 10 1.09 2.45 -14.58
C GLY A 10 1.84 2.43 -13.25
N LYS A 11 1.97 3.61 -12.65
CA LYS A 11 2.62 3.82 -11.35
C LYS A 11 1.86 4.83 -10.51
N THR A 12 1.92 4.68 -9.19
CA THR A 12 1.40 5.69 -8.26
C THR A 12 2.27 6.95 -8.32
N PRO A 13 1.75 8.10 -7.85
CA PRO A 13 2.61 9.19 -7.40
C PRO A 13 3.66 8.69 -6.41
N LEU A 14 4.84 9.30 -6.42
CA LEU A 14 5.87 9.03 -5.43
C LEU A 14 5.53 9.77 -4.14
N VAL A 15 5.62 9.07 -3.01
CA VAL A 15 5.43 9.63 -1.68
C VAL A 15 6.81 9.88 -1.08
N PHE A 16 7.11 11.16 -0.84
CA PHE A 16 8.34 11.56 -0.16
C PHE A 16 8.10 11.58 1.34
N VAL A 17 8.92 10.82 2.06
CA VAL A 17 8.90 10.76 3.52
C VAL A 17 10.08 11.57 4.02
N ASP A 18 9.78 12.52 4.92
CA ASP A 18 10.74 13.44 5.53
C ASP A 18 11.96 12.71 6.11
N GLU A 19 13.08 13.41 6.10
CA GLU A 19 14.33 12.88 6.61
C GLU A 19 14.22 12.51 8.09
N GLY A 20 14.78 11.35 8.47
CA GLY A 20 14.70 10.83 9.84
C GLY A 20 13.36 10.18 10.23
N VAL A 21 12.29 10.32 9.42
CA VAL A 21 10.99 9.69 9.70
C VAL A 21 11.01 8.21 9.31
N LYS A 22 10.79 7.34 10.31
CA LYS A 22 10.55 5.92 10.07
C LYS A 22 9.09 5.69 9.68
N ILE A 23 8.87 4.91 8.62
CA ILE A 23 7.51 4.47 8.25
C ILE A 23 7.01 3.51 9.33
N SER A 24 6.18 4.04 10.24
CA SER A 24 5.41 3.24 11.18
C SER A 24 4.17 2.67 10.49
N HIS A 25 3.52 1.68 11.10
CA HIS A 25 2.24 1.15 10.62
C HIS A 25 1.17 2.24 10.46
N LYS A 26 1.18 3.31 11.28
CA LYS A 26 0.22 4.41 11.19
C LYS A 26 0.46 5.27 9.94
N VAL A 27 1.71 5.67 9.72
CA VAL A 27 2.14 6.43 8.55
C VAL A 27 1.87 5.61 7.28
N PHE A 28 2.16 4.31 7.33
CA PHE A 28 1.89 3.40 6.22
C PHE A 28 0.39 3.30 5.89
N SER A 29 -0.47 3.03 6.88
CA SER A 29 -1.90 2.90 6.61
C SER A 29 -2.53 4.23 6.16
N ARG A 30 -2.25 5.34 6.86
CA ARG A 30 -2.94 6.62 6.60
C ARG A 30 -2.37 7.35 5.40
N ASP A 31 -1.06 7.61 5.42
CA ASP A 31 -0.44 8.56 4.49
C ASP A 31 -0.04 7.88 3.17
N ILE A 32 0.06 6.54 3.16
CA ILE A 32 0.38 5.76 1.96
C ILE A 32 -0.84 5.00 1.45
N LEU A 33 -1.38 4.04 2.21
CA LEU A 33 -2.45 3.18 1.71
C LEU A 33 -3.75 3.94 1.45
N GLU A 34 -4.23 4.68 2.44
CA GLU A 34 -5.50 5.40 2.37
C GLU A 34 -5.41 6.67 1.51
N ALA A 35 -4.38 7.49 1.70
CA ALA A 35 -4.25 8.76 1.00
C ALA A 35 -3.79 8.62 -0.47
N VAL A 36 -3.01 7.59 -0.80
CA VAL A 36 -2.37 7.47 -2.13
C VAL A 36 -2.81 6.23 -2.88
N VAL A 37 -2.67 5.04 -2.29
CA VAL A 37 -2.91 3.78 -3.01
C VAL A 37 -4.36 3.58 -3.35
N LEU A 38 -5.26 3.74 -2.38
CA LEU A 38 -6.67 3.45 -2.57
C LEU A 38 -7.34 4.38 -3.60
N PRO A 39 -7.17 5.71 -3.58
CA PRO A 39 -7.73 6.59 -4.60
C PRO A 39 -7.13 6.33 -5.98
N TRP A 40 -5.81 6.10 -6.05
CA TRP A 40 -5.14 5.79 -7.30
C TRP A 40 -5.65 4.47 -7.89
N ALA A 41 -5.74 3.41 -7.08
CA ALA A 41 -6.20 2.10 -7.52
C ALA A 41 -7.66 2.13 -8.00
N LYS A 42 -8.54 2.82 -7.27
CA LYS A 42 -9.94 3.03 -7.68
C LYS A 42 -10.04 3.72 -9.03
N LYS A 43 -9.22 4.76 -9.27
CA LYS A 43 -9.19 5.49 -10.53
C LYS A 43 -8.56 4.67 -11.66
N HIS A 44 -7.48 3.95 -11.37
CA HIS A 44 -6.65 3.27 -12.37
C HIS A 44 -7.24 1.93 -12.81
N PHE A 45 -7.71 1.12 -11.86
CA PHE A 45 -8.27 -0.20 -12.14
C PHE A 45 -9.81 -0.18 -12.29
N GLY A 46 -10.49 0.82 -11.71
CA GLY A 46 -11.95 0.87 -11.72
C GLY A 46 -12.53 -0.39 -11.06
N ASN A 47 -13.26 -1.19 -11.84
CA ASN A 47 -13.86 -2.45 -11.40
C ASN A 47 -12.96 -3.68 -11.67
N ALA A 48 -11.78 -3.50 -12.27
CA ALA A 48 -10.88 -4.61 -12.52
C ALA A 48 -10.25 -5.11 -11.23
N ASN A 49 -10.16 -6.44 -11.08
CA ASN A 49 -9.44 -7.05 -9.98
C ASN A 49 -7.93 -6.85 -10.14
N TRP A 50 -7.26 -6.59 -9.03
CA TRP A 50 -5.82 -6.45 -8.94
C TRP A 50 -5.32 -7.00 -7.61
N THR A 51 -4.06 -7.43 -7.58
CA THR A 51 -3.46 -8.03 -6.40
C THR A 51 -2.42 -7.09 -5.79
N PHE A 52 -2.55 -6.83 -4.50
CA PHE A 52 -1.62 -6.03 -3.72
C PHE A 52 -0.43 -6.90 -3.25
N GLN A 53 0.80 -6.52 -3.62
CA GLN A 53 2.04 -7.19 -3.16
C GLN A 53 2.98 -6.22 -2.44
N GLN A 54 3.53 -6.63 -1.30
CA GLN A 54 4.51 -5.86 -0.53
C GLN A 54 5.50 -6.79 0.18
N ASP A 55 6.61 -6.24 0.66
CA ASP A 55 7.54 -6.96 1.53
C ASP A 55 6.98 -7.18 2.95
N SER A 56 7.63 -8.05 3.71
CA SER A 56 7.23 -8.42 5.08
C SER A 56 7.89 -7.55 6.16
N THR A 57 8.19 -6.27 5.88
CA THR A 57 8.74 -5.37 6.90
C THR A 57 7.75 -5.21 8.08
N PRO A 58 8.21 -4.91 9.31
CA PRO A 58 7.34 -4.89 10.49
C PRO A 58 6.11 -3.98 10.38
N ALA A 59 6.24 -2.84 9.69
CA ALA A 59 5.12 -1.92 9.47
C ALA A 59 4.05 -2.52 8.54
N HIS A 60 4.49 -3.26 7.51
CA HIS A 60 3.63 -3.89 6.52
C HIS A 60 3.01 -5.20 7.03
N LYS A 61 3.75 -5.97 7.85
CA LYS A 61 3.27 -7.21 8.49
C LYS A 61 2.32 -6.96 9.66
N ALA A 62 2.29 -5.74 10.20
CA ALA A 62 1.39 -5.38 11.30
C ALA A 62 -0.05 -5.78 10.96
N LYS A 63 -0.70 -6.54 11.86
CA LYS A 63 -2.06 -7.07 11.66
C LYS A 63 -3.04 -6.00 11.20
N LYS A 64 -2.98 -4.81 11.80
CA LYS A 64 -3.83 -3.67 11.43
C LYS A 64 -3.65 -3.22 9.98
N ALA A 65 -2.42 -3.23 9.45
CA ALA A 65 -2.15 -2.88 8.06
C ALA A 65 -2.66 -3.97 7.11
N GLN A 66 -2.47 -5.24 7.48
CA GLN A 66 -2.97 -6.39 6.71
C GLN A 66 -4.50 -6.42 6.65
N ASP A 67 -5.17 -6.23 7.79
CA ASP A 67 -6.63 -6.20 7.88
C ASP A 67 -7.20 -5.02 7.07
N TRP A 68 -6.54 -3.86 7.10
CA TRP A 68 -6.91 -2.71 6.29
C TRP A 68 -6.80 -3.03 4.79
N CYS A 69 -5.70 -3.63 4.33
CA CYS A 69 -5.54 -4.02 2.93
C CYS A 69 -6.63 -5.00 2.48
N LYS A 70 -6.93 -6.03 3.30
CA LYS A 70 -7.97 -7.03 3.01
C LYS A 70 -9.37 -6.42 2.93
N ALA A 71 -9.64 -5.37 3.70
CA ALA A 71 -10.95 -4.70 3.70
C ALA A 71 -11.15 -3.77 2.50
N HIS A 72 -10.06 -3.26 1.90
CA HIS A 72 -10.14 -2.17 0.90
C HIS A 72 -9.64 -2.55 -0.49
N PHE A 73 -8.86 -3.63 -0.64
CA PHE A 73 -8.31 -4.07 -1.91
C PHE A 73 -8.98 -5.36 -2.39
N SER A 74 -8.98 -5.58 -3.70
CA SER A 74 -9.62 -6.76 -4.31
C SER A 74 -8.93 -8.06 -3.95
N ASP A 75 -7.60 -8.04 -3.86
CA ASP A 75 -6.79 -9.21 -3.50
C ASP A 75 -5.43 -8.77 -2.93
N MET A 76 -4.80 -9.63 -2.14
CA MET A 76 -3.51 -9.37 -1.51
C MET A 76 -2.69 -10.65 -1.33
N ILE A 77 -1.42 -10.60 -1.72
CA ILE A 77 -0.45 -11.63 -1.38
C ILE A 77 -0.04 -11.43 0.08
N SER A 78 -0.46 -12.34 0.95
CA SER A 78 0.03 -12.40 2.33
C SER A 78 1.42 -13.06 2.35
N SER A 79 2.23 -12.70 3.34
CA SER A 79 3.37 -13.55 3.72
C SER A 79 2.83 -14.95 4.04
N ALA A 80 3.49 -16.00 3.56
CA ALA A 80 3.28 -17.33 4.12
C ALA A 80 3.53 -17.27 5.64
N GLU A 81 2.72 -18.02 6.40
CA GLU A 81 2.89 -18.18 7.85
C GLU A 81 4.27 -18.74 8.20
#